data_AF-A0A7C7WQM7-F1
#
_entry.id   AF-A0A7C7WQM7-F1
#
_cell.length_a   1.000
_cell.length_b   1.000
_cell.length_c   1.000
_cell.angle_alpha   90.00
_cell.angle_beta   90.00
_cell.angle_gamma   90.00
#
_symmetry.space_group_name_H-M   'P 1'
#
loop_
_entity.id
_entity.type
_entity.pdbx_description
1 polymer ?
#
loop_
_entity_poly.entity_id
_entity_poly.type
_entity_poly.pdbx_seq_one_letter_code
_entity_poly.pdbx_strand_id
1 'polypeptide(L)'
;MKKIILAILAAFLLMANIVQPAAAKKTKYELHVINMTNRNITITLTDTEQNSDGTYDTYEMFIWRYDDKTSEFPKGTYTYEYELCGATKTGTLNLKGDKEWEFLPCGIAETKMRFDSHFADPVTVTMYGPMEMPEPEEQTFTVELGGNQIRDILSGHYIITWEVHCSTVAADPKTVFSEEVRVLKNGTTSVMMRSCEWYASPARTYAKPVPVKFQILNRASFPVILQIVGPQGELLTVNPGLNTYSLIYGTYKYGYFLDSEYHTGYMMVTKNGQGRLVLTPSHVYELPGAGGEDNGN
;
A
#
# COMPACT_ATOMS: atom_id res chain seq x y z
N MET A 1 50.91 -67.17 -17.81
CA MET A 1 49.91 -66.32 -18.52
C MET A 1 48.48 -66.45 -17.97
N LYS A 2 47.95 -67.65 -17.62
CA LYS A 2 46.57 -67.79 -17.10
C LYS A 2 46.25 -67.07 -15.76
N LYS A 3 47.22 -66.88 -14.86
CA LYS A 3 46.99 -66.24 -13.55
C LYS A 3 46.89 -64.70 -13.60
N ILE A 4 47.46 -64.06 -14.62
CA ILE A 4 47.41 -62.59 -14.79
C ILE A 4 46.06 -62.16 -15.37
N ILE A 5 45.49 -62.97 -16.27
CA ILE A 5 44.18 -62.69 -16.89
C ILE A 5 43.04 -62.77 -15.87
N LEU A 6 43.12 -63.68 -14.88
CA LEU A 6 42.09 -63.80 -13.84
C LEU A 6 42.09 -62.63 -12.86
N ALA A 7 43.26 -62.08 -12.54
CA ALA A 7 43.38 -60.91 -11.65
C ALA A 7 42.85 -59.63 -12.31
N ILE A 8 43.07 -59.46 -13.63
CA ILE A 8 42.54 -58.33 -14.39
C ILE A 8 41.01 -58.41 -14.50
N LEU A 9 40.44 -59.61 -14.70
CA LEU A 9 38.99 -59.80 -14.75
C LEU A 9 38.31 -59.51 -13.40
N ALA A 10 38.93 -59.91 -12.28
CA ALA A 10 38.43 -59.62 -10.94
C ALA A 10 38.47 -58.12 -10.61
N ALA A 11 39.51 -57.40 -11.04
CA ALA A 11 39.60 -55.94 -10.88
C ALA A 11 38.56 -55.19 -11.73
N PHE A 12 38.26 -55.68 -12.94
CA PHE A 12 37.21 -55.10 -13.80
C PHE A 12 35.79 -55.34 -13.24
N LEU A 13 35.55 -56.49 -12.59
CA LEU A 13 34.29 -56.80 -11.89
C LEU A 13 34.10 -55.99 -10.59
N LEU A 14 35.18 -55.60 -9.92
CA LEU A 14 35.09 -54.69 -8.76
C LEU A 14 34.80 -53.24 -9.17
N MET A 15 35.30 -52.77 -10.32
CA MET A 15 35.01 -51.42 -10.81
C MET A 15 33.64 -51.28 -11.49
N ALA A 16 33.03 -52.39 -11.94
CA ALA A 16 31.68 -52.38 -12.53
C ALA A 16 30.54 -52.26 -11.51
N ASN A 17 30.80 -52.34 -10.20
CA ASN A 17 29.79 -52.23 -9.14
C ASN A 17 29.78 -50.89 -8.41
N ILE A 18 30.56 -49.89 -8.86
CA ILE A 18 30.38 -48.52 -8.40
C ILE A 18 29.22 -47.91 -9.21
N VAL A 19 28.02 -48.44 -8.99
CA VAL A 19 26.80 -47.72 -9.34
C VAL A 19 26.75 -46.56 -8.36
N GLN A 20 27.28 -45.40 -8.77
CA GLN A 20 26.98 -44.17 -8.05
C GLN A 20 25.45 -44.03 -8.04
N PRO A 21 24.80 -44.01 -6.86
CA PRO A 21 23.37 -43.78 -6.81
C PRO A 21 23.11 -42.46 -7.52
N ALA A 22 22.40 -42.50 -8.65
CA ALA A 22 21.99 -41.30 -9.33
C ALA A 22 21.22 -40.47 -8.31
N ALA A 23 21.79 -39.33 -7.91
CA ALA A 23 21.16 -38.45 -6.95
C ALA A 23 19.75 -38.15 -7.47
N ALA A 24 18.74 -38.65 -6.76
CA ALA A 24 17.35 -38.46 -7.17
C ALA A 24 17.12 -36.95 -7.26
N LYS A 25 16.85 -36.46 -8.48
CA LYS A 25 16.60 -35.04 -8.70
C LYS A 25 15.32 -34.68 -7.94
N LYS A 26 15.46 -34.06 -6.77
CA LYS A 26 14.31 -33.57 -6.00
C LYS A 26 13.53 -32.61 -6.89
N THR A 27 12.22 -32.83 -7.03
CA THR A 27 11.32 -31.86 -7.67
C THR A 27 11.45 -30.54 -6.94
N LYS A 28 11.49 -29.42 -7.67
CA LYS A 28 11.52 -28.08 -7.10
C LYS A 28 10.24 -27.32 -7.43
N TYR A 29 9.89 -26.38 -6.57
CA TYR A 29 8.77 -25.47 -6.73
C TYR A 29 9.22 -24.05 -6.44
N GLU A 30 8.55 -23.09 -7.04
CA GLU A 30 8.79 -21.67 -6.82
C GLU A 30 8.03 -21.18 -5.58
N LEU A 31 8.73 -20.45 -4.72
CA LEU A 31 8.14 -19.65 -3.67
C LEU A 31 8.33 -18.17 -4.06
N HIS A 32 7.23 -17.52 -4.43
CA HIS A 32 7.15 -16.08 -4.69
C HIS A 32 6.72 -15.37 -3.41
N VAL A 33 7.52 -14.42 -2.96
CA VAL A 33 7.31 -13.70 -1.71
C VAL A 33 7.20 -12.22 -2.01
N ILE A 34 6.10 -11.59 -1.58
CA ILE A 34 5.83 -10.17 -1.80
C ILE A 34 5.95 -9.45 -0.45
N ASN A 35 6.87 -8.49 -0.35
CA ASN A 35 7.06 -7.70 0.87
C ASN A 35 6.49 -6.29 0.70
N MET A 36 5.24 -6.10 1.10
CA MET A 36 4.59 -4.77 1.08
C MET A 36 4.94 -3.92 2.30
N THR A 37 5.88 -4.35 3.14
CA THR A 37 6.23 -3.64 4.38
C THR A 37 7.35 -2.64 4.12
N ASN A 38 7.45 -1.63 4.99
CA ASN A 38 8.52 -0.62 4.91
C ASN A 38 9.87 -1.09 5.47
N ARG A 39 10.04 -2.39 5.70
CA ARG A 39 11.25 -3.02 6.24
C ARG A 39 11.69 -4.16 5.35
N ASN A 40 12.97 -4.48 5.39
CA ASN A 40 13.46 -5.70 4.76
C ASN A 40 13.07 -6.91 5.62
N ILE A 41 12.80 -8.04 4.98
CA ILE A 41 12.42 -9.28 5.65
C ILE A 41 13.46 -10.35 5.31
N THR A 42 13.94 -11.05 6.33
CA THR A 42 14.71 -12.29 6.19
C THR A 42 13.84 -13.44 6.66
N ILE A 43 13.61 -14.41 5.78
CA ILE A 43 12.92 -15.65 6.10
C ILE A 43 13.96 -16.77 6.15
N THR A 44 14.02 -17.47 7.26
CA THR A 44 14.79 -18.71 7.40
C THR A 44 13.84 -19.89 7.24
N LEU A 45 14.08 -20.75 6.25
CA LEU A 45 13.35 -21.97 5.98
C LEU A 45 14.23 -23.17 6.34
N THR A 46 13.80 -24.02 7.27
CA THR A 46 14.54 -25.24 7.65
C THR A 46 13.73 -26.44 7.22
N ASP A 47 14.30 -27.34 6.40
CA ASP A 47 13.65 -28.59 6.02
C ASP A 47 13.35 -29.42 7.27
N THR A 48 12.19 -30.07 7.29
CA THR A 48 11.78 -30.97 8.38
C THR A 48 12.29 -32.39 8.16
N GLU A 49 12.70 -32.73 6.94
CA GLU A 49 13.35 -34.00 6.64
C GLU A 49 14.86 -33.89 6.88
N GLN A 50 15.38 -34.81 7.69
CA GLN A 50 16.80 -34.86 8.03
C GLN A 50 17.60 -35.47 6.87
N ASN A 51 18.76 -34.87 6.59
CA ASN A 51 19.72 -35.39 5.63
C ASN A 51 20.35 -36.70 6.13
N SER A 52 21.00 -37.43 5.23
CA SER A 52 21.69 -38.70 5.55
C SER A 52 22.81 -38.55 6.58
N ASP A 53 23.31 -37.33 6.80
CA ASP A 53 24.34 -36.99 7.79
C ASP A 53 23.77 -36.55 9.14
N GLY A 54 22.44 -36.52 9.29
CA GLY A 54 21.79 -36.07 10.52
C GLY A 54 21.59 -34.56 10.62
N THR A 55 21.87 -33.78 9.56
CA THR A 55 21.62 -32.33 9.53
C THR A 55 20.28 -32.00 8.88
N TYR A 56 19.85 -30.73 8.95
CA TYR A 56 18.69 -30.21 8.23
C TYR A 56 19.15 -29.15 7.23
N ASP A 57 18.60 -29.19 6.02
CA ASP A 57 18.86 -28.14 5.03
C ASP A 57 18.19 -26.84 5.50
N THR A 58 18.97 -25.75 5.55
CA THR A 58 18.48 -24.42 5.92
C THR A 58 18.68 -23.47 4.75
N TYR A 59 17.67 -22.67 4.46
CA TYR A 59 17.68 -21.68 3.40
C TYR A 59 17.29 -20.31 3.96
N GLU A 60 17.98 -19.27 3.50
CA GLU A 60 17.66 -17.90 3.86
C GLU A 60 17.19 -17.13 2.64
N MET A 61 16.06 -16.44 2.79
CA MET A 61 15.51 -15.55 1.79
C MET A 61 15.44 -14.14 2.34
N PHE A 62 16.27 -13.26 1.79
CA PHE A 62 16.19 -11.82 2.01
C PHE A 62 15.34 -11.14 0.94
N ILE A 63 14.33 -10.38 1.35
CA ILE A 63 13.44 -9.58 0.50
C ILE A 63 13.53 -8.12 0.94
N TRP A 64 13.81 -7.20 0.01
CA TRP A 64 13.84 -5.78 0.31
C TRP A 64 12.44 -5.25 0.64
N ARG A 65 12.37 -4.09 1.29
CA ARG A 65 11.11 -3.37 1.47
C ARG A 65 10.46 -3.04 0.11
N TYR A 66 9.15 -3.21 0.01
CA TYR A 66 8.36 -2.92 -1.21
C TYR A 66 8.91 -3.63 -2.45
N ASP A 67 9.30 -4.89 -2.26
CA ASP A 67 9.94 -5.72 -3.28
C ASP A 67 9.30 -7.09 -3.26
N ASP A 68 9.46 -7.83 -4.36
CA ASP A 68 9.07 -9.22 -4.45
C ASP A 68 10.26 -10.10 -4.83
N LYS A 69 10.19 -11.37 -4.47
CA LYS A 69 11.27 -12.31 -4.72
C LYS A 69 10.75 -13.70 -4.97
N THR A 70 11.19 -14.29 -6.07
CA THR A 70 10.96 -15.70 -6.38
C THR A 70 12.23 -16.51 -6.13
N SER A 71 12.10 -17.67 -5.50
CA SER A 71 13.21 -18.62 -5.34
C SER A 71 12.70 -20.05 -5.43
N GLU A 72 13.51 -20.94 -6.00
CA GLU A 72 13.19 -22.35 -6.12
C GLU A 72 13.64 -23.14 -4.89
N PHE A 73 12.74 -23.91 -4.31
CA PHE A 73 13.03 -24.84 -3.22
C PHE A 73 12.63 -26.25 -3.59
N PRO A 74 13.31 -27.29 -3.04
CA PRO A 74 12.84 -28.65 -3.16
C PRO A 74 11.40 -28.80 -2.65
N LYS A 75 10.66 -29.76 -3.23
CA LYS A 75 9.41 -30.22 -2.66
C LYS A 75 9.67 -30.74 -1.25
N GLY A 76 8.94 -30.22 -0.27
CA GLY A 76 9.18 -30.57 1.11
C GLY A 76 8.26 -29.85 2.09
N THR A 77 8.51 -30.09 3.37
CA THR A 77 7.87 -29.38 4.48
C THR A 77 8.96 -28.64 5.24
N TYR A 78 8.78 -27.34 5.42
CA TYR A 78 9.76 -26.45 6.02
C TYR A 78 9.18 -25.86 7.31
N THR A 79 9.98 -25.76 8.37
CA THR A 79 9.70 -24.75 9.39
C THR A 79 10.21 -23.40 8.89
N TYR A 80 9.48 -22.33 9.20
CA TYR A 80 9.93 -20.98 8.87
C TYR A 80 10.12 -20.15 10.13
N GLU A 81 11.03 -19.18 10.06
CA GLU A 81 11.21 -18.13 11.04
C GLU A 81 11.48 -16.80 10.32
N TYR A 82 10.84 -15.71 10.76
CA TYR A 82 11.13 -14.35 10.32
C TYR A 82 10.73 -13.34 11.40
N GLU A 83 11.31 -12.14 11.38
CA GLU A 83 10.90 -11.04 12.26
C GLU A 83 10.00 -10.05 11.49
N LEU A 84 8.80 -9.79 12.02
CA LEU A 84 7.93 -8.76 11.47
C LEU A 84 7.12 -8.07 12.57
N CYS A 85 6.98 -6.75 12.46
CA CYS A 85 6.25 -5.92 13.43
C CYS A 85 6.76 -6.05 14.87
N GLY A 86 8.08 -6.25 15.05
CA GLY A 86 8.72 -6.38 16.35
C GLY A 86 8.46 -7.72 17.04
N ALA A 87 8.02 -8.73 16.31
CA ALA A 87 7.82 -10.08 16.82
C ALA A 87 8.40 -11.12 15.84
N THR A 88 9.07 -12.13 16.40
CA THR A 88 9.44 -13.33 15.66
C THR A 88 8.19 -14.15 15.36
N LYS A 89 8.06 -14.56 14.09
CA LYS A 89 6.99 -15.40 13.58
C LYS A 89 7.59 -16.73 13.16
N THR A 90 7.02 -17.80 13.67
CA THR A 90 7.44 -19.16 13.37
C THR A 90 6.24 -19.99 12.91
N GLY A 91 6.46 -20.94 12.01
CA GLY A 91 5.40 -21.84 11.57
C GLY A 91 5.91 -22.92 10.61
N THR A 92 5.00 -23.49 9.83
CA THR A 92 5.31 -24.57 8.89
C THR A 92 4.77 -24.25 7.51
N LEU A 93 5.58 -24.47 6.48
CA LEU A 93 5.27 -24.30 5.06
C LEU A 93 5.36 -25.66 4.36
N ASN A 94 4.23 -26.11 3.79
CA ASN A 94 4.18 -27.32 2.96
C ASN A 94 4.30 -26.96 1.49
N LEU A 95 5.48 -27.12 0.91
CA LEU A 95 5.75 -26.79 -0.50
C LEU A 95 5.51 -28.02 -1.39
N LYS A 96 4.26 -28.16 -1.84
CA LYS A 96 3.80 -29.26 -2.73
C LYS A 96 3.52 -28.81 -4.17
N GLY A 97 3.77 -27.53 -4.45
CA GLY A 97 3.49 -26.80 -5.69
C GLY A 97 4.01 -25.38 -5.50
N ASP A 98 3.94 -24.58 -6.56
CA ASP A 98 4.33 -23.16 -6.48
C ASP A 98 3.42 -22.43 -5.47
N LYS A 99 4.01 -21.49 -4.73
CA LYS A 99 3.36 -20.78 -3.63
C LYS A 99 3.66 -19.30 -3.68
N GLU A 100 2.65 -18.51 -3.36
CA GLU A 100 2.76 -17.08 -3.12
C GLU A 100 2.62 -16.79 -1.62
N TRP A 101 3.43 -15.87 -1.11
CA TRP A 101 3.39 -15.42 0.28
C TRP A 101 3.56 -13.91 0.35
N GLU A 102 2.52 -13.22 0.78
CA GLU A 102 2.51 -11.77 0.98
C GLU A 102 2.71 -11.34 2.44
N PHE A 103 3.52 -10.31 2.65
CA PHE A 103 3.66 -9.60 3.93
C PHE A 103 3.04 -8.20 3.86
N LEU A 104 1.97 -8.02 4.61
CA LEU A 104 1.29 -6.73 4.75
C LEU A 104 1.97 -5.82 5.78
N PRO A 105 1.88 -4.48 5.64
CA PRO A 105 2.36 -3.56 6.66
C PRO A 105 1.76 -3.83 8.05
N CYS A 106 2.53 -3.46 9.08
CA CYS A 106 2.09 -3.62 10.46
C CYS A 106 0.81 -2.82 10.73
N GLY A 107 -0.19 -3.48 11.32
CA GLY A 107 -1.46 -2.82 11.57
C GLY A 107 -2.48 -2.95 10.43
N ILE A 108 -2.08 -3.55 9.31
CA ILE A 108 -2.95 -3.93 8.19
C ILE A 108 -3.31 -5.42 8.34
N ALA A 109 -4.49 -5.77 7.86
CA ALA A 109 -5.07 -7.12 7.83
C ALA A 109 -6.35 -7.09 7.01
N GLU A 110 -6.67 -8.16 6.31
CA GLU A 110 -7.97 -8.36 5.67
C GLU A 110 -9.12 -8.23 6.67
N THR A 111 -10.19 -7.59 6.24
CA THR A 111 -11.35 -7.32 7.07
C THR A 111 -12.59 -6.99 6.23
N LYS A 112 -13.61 -6.45 6.88
CA LYS A 112 -14.88 -6.03 6.30
C LYS A 112 -15.32 -4.70 6.90
N MET A 113 -16.18 -3.97 6.21
CA MET A 113 -16.86 -2.81 6.77
C MET A 113 -18.31 -2.73 6.32
N ARG A 114 -19.08 -1.84 6.93
CA ARG A 114 -20.48 -1.62 6.61
C ARG A 114 -20.72 -0.18 6.13
N PHE A 115 -21.54 -0.03 5.11
CA PHE A 115 -22.11 1.24 4.70
C PHE A 115 -23.60 1.22 4.96
N ASP A 116 -24.11 2.22 5.68
CA ASP A 116 -25.54 2.42 5.91
C ASP A 116 -25.98 3.64 5.10
N SER A 117 -26.65 3.40 3.98
CA SER A 117 -27.13 4.46 3.08
C SER A 117 -28.56 4.84 3.37
N HIS A 118 -28.82 6.14 3.39
CA HIS A 118 -30.14 6.75 3.47
C HIS A 118 -30.58 7.36 2.13
N PHE A 119 -29.86 7.07 1.04
CA PHE A 119 -30.23 7.49 -0.31
C PHE A 119 -31.18 6.47 -0.94
N ALA A 120 -32.24 6.96 -1.59
CA ALA A 120 -33.20 6.09 -2.26
C ALA A 120 -32.59 5.40 -3.49
N ASP A 121 -31.78 6.16 -4.25
CA ASP A 121 -31.05 5.63 -5.41
C ASP A 121 -29.71 5.03 -4.97
N PRO A 122 -29.23 3.96 -5.64
CA PRO A 122 -27.91 3.41 -5.40
C PRO A 122 -26.81 4.45 -5.65
N VAL A 123 -25.81 4.48 -4.76
CA VAL A 123 -24.71 5.45 -4.82
C VAL A 123 -23.40 4.72 -5.08
N THR A 124 -22.64 5.17 -6.08
CA THR A 124 -21.26 4.72 -6.27
C THR A 124 -20.36 5.39 -5.26
N VAL A 125 -19.66 4.58 -4.47
CA VAL A 125 -18.66 4.99 -3.52
C VAL A 125 -17.28 4.63 -4.07
N THR A 126 -16.35 5.57 -4.02
CA THR A 126 -14.94 5.34 -4.28
C THR A 126 -14.20 5.34 -2.95
N MET A 127 -13.40 4.32 -2.71
CA MET A 127 -12.49 4.20 -1.56
C MET A 127 -11.06 4.21 -2.06
N TYR A 128 -10.22 5.03 -1.44
CA TYR A 128 -8.79 5.11 -1.71
C TYR A 128 -8.02 4.76 -0.43
N GLY A 129 -7.24 3.68 -0.45
CA GLY A 129 -6.48 3.19 0.70
C GLY A 129 -6.18 1.68 0.64
N PRO A 130 -5.56 1.11 1.69
CA PRO A 130 -5.09 1.81 2.89
C PRO A 130 -3.93 2.74 2.57
N MET A 131 -3.90 3.93 3.18
CA MET A 131 -2.84 4.92 2.98
C MET A 131 -1.48 4.47 3.56
N GLU A 132 -1.46 3.40 4.35
CA GLU A 132 -0.25 2.75 4.84
C GLU A 132 0.43 1.82 3.83
N MET A 133 -0.26 1.46 2.74
CA MET A 133 0.33 0.67 1.64
C MET A 133 1.27 1.54 0.80
N PRO A 134 2.33 0.96 0.21
CA PRO A 134 3.22 1.69 -0.71
C PRO A 134 2.47 2.27 -1.91
N GLU A 135 1.51 1.51 -2.43
CA GLU A 135 0.62 1.89 -3.52
C GLU A 135 -0.82 1.71 -3.04
N PRO A 136 -1.46 2.76 -2.49
CA PRO A 136 -2.85 2.68 -2.06
C PRO A 136 -3.77 2.40 -3.25
N GLU A 137 -4.68 1.46 -3.10
CA GLU A 137 -5.58 1.05 -4.16
C GLU A 137 -6.83 1.93 -4.19
N GLU A 138 -7.35 2.15 -5.40
CA GLU A 138 -8.67 2.72 -5.62
C GLU A 138 -9.67 1.59 -5.86
N GLN A 139 -10.71 1.54 -5.03
CA GLN A 139 -11.78 0.56 -5.13
C GLN A 139 -13.12 1.29 -5.30
N THR A 140 -14.00 0.77 -6.15
CA THR A 140 -15.34 1.33 -6.35
C THR A 140 -16.39 0.27 -6.12
N PHE A 141 -17.48 0.65 -5.47
CA PHE A 141 -18.61 -0.23 -5.24
C PHE A 141 -19.91 0.56 -5.18
N THR A 142 -21.01 -0.12 -5.47
CA THR A 142 -22.36 0.45 -5.36
C THR A 142 -22.93 0.15 -3.99
N VAL A 143 -23.43 1.18 -3.31
CA VAL A 143 -24.13 1.09 -2.03
C VAL A 143 -25.61 1.35 -2.27
N GLU A 144 -26.45 0.35 -2.00
CA GLU A 144 -27.91 0.46 -2.08
C GLU A 144 -28.49 1.08 -0.80
N LEU A 145 -29.78 1.41 -0.81
CA LEU A 145 -30.50 1.87 0.38
C LEU A 145 -30.36 0.86 1.54
N GLY A 146 -30.01 1.33 2.73
CA GLY A 146 -29.84 0.50 3.92
C GLY A 146 -28.41 -0.01 4.12
N GLY A 147 -28.28 -1.18 4.76
CA GLY A 147 -27.00 -1.72 5.22
C GLY A 147 -26.31 -2.61 4.18
N ASN A 148 -25.16 -2.16 3.68
CA ASN A 148 -24.33 -2.83 2.70
C ASN A 148 -23.03 -3.27 3.37
N GLN A 149 -22.64 -4.54 3.21
CA GLN A 149 -21.40 -5.04 3.76
C GLN A 149 -20.36 -5.18 2.66
N ILE A 150 -19.24 -4.48 2.79
CA ILE A 150 -18.09 -4.57 1.90
C ILE A 150 -17.08 -5.52 2.52
N ARG A 151 -16.61 -6.49 1.74
CA ARG A 151 -15.66 -7.55 2.14
C ARG A 151 -14.36 -7.37 1.37
N ASP A 152 -13.36 -8.16 1.76
CA ASP A 152 -12.09 -8.28 1.04
C ASP A 152 -11.36 -6.93 0.94
N ILE A 153 -11.53 -6.11 1.97
CA ILE A 153 -10.79 -4.86 2.14
C ILE A 153 -9.71 -5.05 3.21
N LEU A 154 -8.69 -4.22 3.15
CA LEU A 154 -7.68 -4.16 4.19
C LEU A 154 -8.12 -3.20 5.30
N SER A 155 -7.64 -3.42 6.52
CA SER A 155 -7.72 -2.43 7.60
C SER A 155 -6.68 -1.34 7.39
N GLY A 156 -6.93 -0.14 7.92
CA GLY A 156 -6.04 1.01 7.75
C GLY A 156 -6.82 2.32 7.56
N HIS A 157 -6.15 3.36 7.10
CA HIS A 157 -6.77 4.65 6.82
C HIS A 157 -7.21 4.74 5.36
N TYR A 158 -8.46 5.15 5.15
CA TYR A 158 -9.06 5.31 3.83
C TYR A 158 -9.64 6.70 3.67
N ILE A 159 -9.60 7.19 2.43
CA ILE A 159 -10.41 8.31 1.98
C ILE A 159 -11.58 7.72 1.21
N ILE A 160 -12.78 8.08 1.60
CA ILE A 160 -14.02 7.63 0.97
C ILE A 160 -14.67 8.83 0.32
N THR A 161 -15.12 8.68 -0.92
CA THR A 161 -15.85 9.71 -1.66
C THR A 161 -17.09 9.14 -2.31
N TRP A 162 -18.14 9.94 -2.40
CA TRP A 162 -19.34 9.61 -3.16
C TRP A 162 -20.04 10.86 -3.67
N GLU A 163 -20.74 10.72 -4.78
CA GLU A 163 -21.44 11.83 -5.44
C GLU A 163 -22.94 11.56 -5.50
N VAL A 164 -23.74 12.54 -5.09
CA VAL A 164 -25.21 12.44 -5.14
C VAL A 164 -25.82 13.74 -5.64
N HIS A 165 -26.95 13.64 -6.33
CA HIS A 165 -27.74 14.81 -6.73
C HIS A 165 -28.61 15.27 -5.56
N CYS A 166 -28.15 16.27 -4.81
CA CYS A 166 -28.92 16.84 -3.71
C CYS A 166 -29.93 17.93 -4.12
N SER A 167 -29.90 18.34 -5.39
CA SER A 167 -30.87 19.28 -5.95
C SER A 167 -31.93 18.56 -6.77
N THR A 168 -33.15 19.06 -6.72
CA THR A 168 -34.23 18.64 -7.64
C THR A 168 -34.04 19.20 -9.05
N VAL A 169 -33.09 20.12 -9.25
CA VAL A 169 -32.76 20.71 -10.54
C VAL A 169 -31.71 19.82 -11.21
N ALA A 170 -32.09 19.12 -12.29
CA ALA A 170 -31.20 18.17 -12.97
C ALA A 170 -29.91 18.79 -13.56
N ALA A 171 -29.91 20.11 -13.79
CA ALA A 171 -28.74 20.85 -14.27
C ALA A 171 -27.73 21.19 -13.18
N ASP A 172 -28.11 21.05 -11.89
CA ASP A 172 -27.20 21.35 -10.79
C ASP A 172 -26.12 20.27 -10.69
N PRO A 173 -24.87 20.67 -10.41
CA PRO A 173 -23.78 19.72 -10.23
C PRO A 173 -24.08 18.78 -9.05
N LYS A 174 -23.56 17.54 -9.15
CA LYS A 174 -23.60 16.59 -8.04
C LYS A 174 -22.89 17.17 -6.83
N THR A 175 -23.44 16.93 -5.65
CA THR A 175 -22.76 17.19 -4.38
C THR A 175 -21.78 16.05 -4.12
N VAL A 176 -20.51 16.40 -3.95
CA VAL A 176 -19.44 15.45 -3.62
C VAL A 176 -19.26 15.43 -2.11
N PHE A 177 -19.37 14.24 -1.52
CA PHE A 177 -19.06 13.99 -0.13
C PHE A 177 -17.70 13.28 -0.03
N SER A 178 -16.94 13.60 1.01
CA SER A 178 -15.68 12.93 1.31
C SER A 178 -15.46 12.83 2.81
N GLU A 179 -15.04 11.65 3.26
CA GLU A 179 -14.72 11.39 4.66
C GLU A 179 -13.42 10.57 4.77
N GLU A 180 -12.64 10.86 5.81
CA GLU A 180 -11.55 9.99 6.24
C GLU A 180 -12.10 8.97 7.22
N VAL A 181 -11.84 7.69 6.96
CA VAL A 181 -12.30 6.58 7.78
C VAL A 181 -11.15 5.67 8.09
N ARG A 182 -11.04 5.30 9.37
CA ARG A 182 -10.16 4.23 9.80
C ARG A 182 -10.93 2.90 9.82
N VAL A 183 -10.57 2.01 8.92
CA VAL A 183 -11.09 0.63 8.86
C VAL A 183 -10.36 -0.22 9.90
N LEU A 184 -11.13 -0.78 10.83
CA LEU A 184 -10.61 -1.57 11.94
C LEU A 184 -10.50 -3.05 11.57
N LYS A 185 -9.45 -3.71 12.06
CA LYS A 185 -9.19 -5.15 11.84
C LYS A 185 -10.36 -6.07 12.22
N ASN A 186 -11.11 -5.71 13.26
CA ASN A 186 -12.22 -6.51 13.78
C ASN A 186 -13.49 -6.45 12.91
N GLY A 187 -13.49 -5.64 11.85
CA GLY A 187 -14.57 -5.51 10.90
C GLY A 187 -15.82 -4.79 11.45
N THR A 188 -15.66 -3.97 12.49
CA THR A 188 -16.77 -3.22 13.10
C THR A 188 -16.91 -1.79 12.57
N THR A 189 -16.07 -1.37 11.62
CA THR A 189 -16.16 -0.03 11.03
C THR A 189 -17.46 0.09 10.24
N SER A 190 -18.21 1.16 10.49
CA SER A 190 -19.42 1.50 9.75
C SER A 190 -19.40 2.97 9.29
N VAL A 191 -19.83 3.21 8.06
CA VAL A 191 -19.98 4.55 7.47
C VAL A 191 -21.45 4.81 7.23
N MET A 192 -21.95 5.96 7.69
CA MET A 192 -23.36 6.33 7.53
C MET A 192 -23.49 7.40 6.44
N MET A 193 -24.01 7.02 5.28
CA MET A 193 -24.26 7.92 4.16
C MET A 193 -25.64 8.57 4.33
N ARG A 194 -25.64 9.82 4.77
CA ARG A 194 -26.87 10.55 5.12
C ARG A 194 -27.49 11.19 3.89
N SER A 195 -28.83 11.20 3.84
CA SER A 195 -29.58 11.80 2.73
C SER A 195 -29.36 13.31 2.61
N CYS A 196 -29.65 13.87 1.44
CA CYS A 196 -29.47 15.30 1.17
C CYS A 196 -30.34 16.20 2.07
N GLU A 197 -31.55 15.77 2.41
CA GLU A 197 -32.47 16.49 3.30
C GLU A 197 -31.91 16.59 4.73
N TRP A 198 -31.11 15.60 5.14
CA TRP A 198 -30.43 15.65 6.43
C TRP A 198 -29.44 16.81 6.49
N TYR A 199 -28.75 17.09 5.38
CA TYR A 199 -27.84 18.23 5.25
C TYR A 199 -28.57 19.57 5.03
N ALA A 200 -29.75 19.55 4.43
CA ALA A 200 -30.58 20.74 4.21
C ALA A 200 -31.45 21.15 5.42
N SER A 201 -31.49 20.33 6.49
CA SER A 201 -32.37 20.57 7.64
C SER A 201 -32.04 21.88 8.38
N PRO A 202 -33.03 22.79 8.58
CA PRO A 202 -32.81 24.11 9.18
C PRO A 202 -32.43 24.06 10.67
N ALA A 203 -32.71 22.95 11.37
CA ALA A 203 -32.20 22.73 12.73
C ALA A 203 -30.66 22.57 12.77
N ARG A 204 -30.02 22.39 11.60
CA ARG A 204 -28.56 22.26 11.43
C ARG A 204 -27.96 23.31 10.51
N THR A 205 -28.60 24.48 10.37
CA THR A 205 -28.01 25.68 9.74
C THR A 205 -26.72 26.18 10.45
N TYR A 206 -26.23 25.47 11.48
CA TYR A 206 -24.92 25.64 12.11
C TYR A 206 -23.75 24.94 11.39
N ALA A 207 -24.01 24.15 10.35
CA ALA A 207 -22.96 23.50 9.54
C ALA A 207 -22.95 24.03 8.10
N LYS A 208 -23.08 25.35 7.90
CA LYS A 208 -22.45 25.93 6.70
C LYS A 208 -20.98 25.50 6.77
N PRO A 209 -20.41 24.86 5.73
CA PRO A 209 -19.01 24.48 5.76
C PRO A 209 -18.19 25.70 6.14
N VAL A 210 -17.60 25.69 7.34
CA VAL A 210 -16.87 26.83 7.87
C VAL A 210 -15.55 26.83 7.10
N PRO A 211 -15.27 27.86 6.28
CA PRO A 211 -14.00 27.96 5.61
C PRO A 211 -12.91 28.05 6.68
N VAL A 212 -11.89 27.22 6.55
CA VAL A 212 -10.71 27.25 7.41
C VAL A 212 -9.54 27.84 6.64
N LYS A 213 -8.61 28.46 7.36
CA LYS A 213 -7.36 28.95 6.77
C LYS A 213 -6.44 27.76 6.51
N PHE A 214 -6.19 27.45 5.25
CA PHE A 214 -5.25 26.40 4.84
C PHE A 214 -4.02 27.02 4.19
N GLN A 215 -2.84 26.45 4.48
CA GLN A 215 -1.58 26.98 4.00
C GLN A 215 -1.05 26.17 2.80
N ILE A 216 -0.63 26.88 1.76
CA ILE A 216 0.03 26.30 0.59
C ILE A 216 1.38 26.99 0.43
N LEU A 217 2.46 26.21 0.51
CA LEU A 217 3.82 26.68 0.32
C LEU A 217 4.25 26.39 -1.12
N ASN A 218 4.46 27.43 -1.91
CA ASN A 218 5.07 27.32 -3.22
C ASN A 218 6.58 27.58 -3.10
N ARG A 219 7.40 26.55 -3.38
CA ARG A 219 8.87 26.68 -3.42
C ARG A 219 9.41 27.09 -4.78
N ALA A 220 8.57 27.21 -5.81
CA ALA A 220 8.97 27.77 -7.09
C ALA A 220 9.20 29.28 -6.96
N SER A 221 10.09 29.82 -7.80
CA SER A 221 10.41 31.24 -7.86
C SER A 221 9.36 32.08 -8.62
N PHE A 222 8.29 31.46 -9.11
CA PHE A 222 7.20 32.09 -9.85
C PHE A 222 5.81 31.60 -9.37
N PRO A 223 4.73 32.35 -9.64
CA PRO A 223 3.37 31.94 -9.28
C PRO A 223 2.94 30.66 -10.01
N VAL A 224 2.26 29.77 -9.30
CA VAL A 224 1.69 28.52 -9.84
C VAL A 224 0.16 28.61 -9.82
N ILE A 225 -0.49 28.19 -10.90
CA ILE A 225 -1.95 28.03 -10.94
C ILE A 225 -2.28 26.62 -10.48
N LEU A 226 -2.92 26.52 -9.31
CA LEU A 226 -3.35 25.28 -8.68
C LEU A 226 -4.86 25.11 -8.89
N GLN A 227 -5.26 24.10 -9.64
CA GLN A 227 -6.64 23.68 -9.74
C GLN A 227 -6.96 22.74 -8.59
N ILE A 228 -8.04 23.02 -7.86
CA ILE A 228 -8.53 22.15 -6.78
C ILE A 228 -9.98 21.75 -7.06
N VAL A 229 -10.30 20.48 -6.81
CA VAL A 229 -11.62 19.88 -6.98
C VAL A 229 -11.94 19.10 -5.71
N GLY A 230 -13.05 19.43 -5.05
CA GLY A 230 -13.43 18.86 -3.76
C GLY A 230 -14.71 19.52 -3.23
N PRO A 231 -14.85 19.74 -1.91
CA PRO A 231 -15.99 20.46 -1.33
C PRO A 231 -16.25 21.84 -1.96
N GLN A 232 -15.20 22.49 -2.49
CA GLN A 232 -15.28 23.70 -3.30
C GLN A 232 -14.30 23.59 -4.48
N GLY A 233 -14.77 23.75 -5.71
CA GLY A 233 -13.88 23.85 -6.87
C GLY A 233 -13.32 25.26 -7.00
N GLU A 234 -12.00 25.40 -7.16
CA GLU A 234 -11.37 26.73 -7.33
C GLU A 234 -10.06 26.64 -8.13
N LEU A 235 -9.71 27.75 -8.79
CA LEU A 235 -8.38 27.99 -9.37
C LEU A 235 -7.63 28.97 -8.48
N LEU A 236 -6.61 28.47 -7.79
CA LEU A 236 -5.80 29.26 -6.87
C LEU A 236 -4.53 29.73 -7.54
N THR A 237 -4.24 31.03 -7.48
CA THR A 237 -2.92 31.57 -7.84
C THR A 237 -2.03 31.55 -6.61
N VAL A 238 -1.03 30.66 -6.61
CA VAL A 238 -0.11 30.42 -5.49
C VAL A 238 1.22 31.13 -5.75
N ASN A 239 1.41 32.30 -5.12
CA ASN A 239 2.64 33.08 -5.27
C ASN A 239 3.85 32.38 -4.63
N PRO A 240 5.10 32.72 -4.99
CA PRO A 240 6.28 32.21 -4.29
C PRO A 240 6.18 32.42 -2.77
N GLY A 241 6.50 31.39 -1.99
CA GLY A 241 6.42 31.40 -0.54
C GLY A 241 5.10 30.84 0.04
N LEU A 242 4.79 31.25 1.28
CA LEU A 242 3.64 30.73 2.03
C LEU A 242 2.38 31.54 1.72
N ASN A 243 1.37 30.88 1.16
CA ASN A 243 0.05 31.44 0.85
C ASN A 243 -0.99 30.87 1.80
N THR A 244 -2.03 31.64 2.10
CA THR A 244 -3.15 31.20 2.95
C THR A 244 -4.46 31.39 2.21
N TYR A 245 -5.26 30.33 2.10
CA TYR A 245 -6.57 30.34 1.45
C TYR A 245 -7.66 30.00 2.46
N SER A 246 -8.88 30.50 2.23
CA SER A 246 -10.06 30.09 2.99
C SER A 246 -10.77 28.97 2.25
N LEU A 247 -10.55 27.73 2.68
CA LEU A 247 -11.06 26.53 2.02
C LEU A 247 -12.05 25.81 2.94
N ILE A 248 -13.06 25.18 2.35
CA ILE A 248 -13.97 24.30 3.10
C ILE A 248 -13.20 23.07 3.57
N TYR A 249 -13.41 22.63 4.82
CA TYR A 249 -12.78 21.39 5.29
C TYR A 249 -13.21 20.19 4.45
N GLY A 250 -12.27 19.31 4.13
CA GLY A 250 -12.48 18.11 3.31
C GLY A 250 -11.29 17.81 2.40
N THR A 251 -11.45 16.77 1.57
CA THR A 251 -10.41 16.32 0.64
C THR A 251 -10.56 17.00 -0.71
N TYR A 252 -9.46 17.50 -1.24
CA TYR A 252 -9.39 18.07 -2.58
C TYR A 252 -8.41 17.27 -3.41
N LYS A 253 -8.83 16.87 -4.61
CA LYS A 253 -7.90 16.52 -5.68
C LYS A 253 -7.33 17.82 -6.22
N TYR A 254 -6.02 17.90 -6.35
CA TYR A 254 -5.36 19.06 -6.95
C TYR A 254 -4.60 18.68 -8.22
N GLY A 255 -4.41 19.69 -9.07
CA GLY A 255 -3.63 19.62 -10.30
C GLY A 255 -2.93 20.94 -10.57
N TYR A 256 -1.67 20.90 -11.00
CA TYR A 256 -0.93 22.09 -11.41
C TYR A 256 0.17 21.75 -12.40
N PHE A 257 0.59 22.72 -13.20
CA PHE A 257 1.76 22.60 -14.06
C PHE A 257 2.97 23.21 -13.39
N LEU A 258 4.07 22.47 -13.34
CA LEU A 258 5.37 22.94 -12.88
C LEU A 258 6.47 22.24 -13.68
N ASP A 259 7.46 23.00 -14.14
CA ASP A 259 8.58 22.47 -14.94
C ASP A 259 8.13 21.71 -16.20
N SER A 260 7.06 22.19 -16.86
CA SER A 260 6.41 21.56 -18.03
C SER A 260 5.76 20.19 -17.77
N GLU A 261 5.69 19.76 -16.52
CA GLU A 261 5.01 18.54 -16.10
C GLU A 261 3.70 18.86 -15.39
N TYR A 262 2.71 17.98 -15.56
CA TYR A 262 1.45 18.06 -14.85
C TYR A 262 1.52 17.24 -13.56
N HIS A 263 1.44 17.92 -12.43
CA HIS A 263 1.46 17.35 -11.10
C HIS A 263 0.05 17.24 -10.55
N THR A 264 -0.31 16.09 -9.99
CA THR A 264 -1.61 15.88 -9.35
C THR A 264 -1.45 15.12 -8.05
N GLY A 265 -2.43 15.26 -7.16
CA GLY A 265 -2.46 14.56 -5.89
C GLY A 265 -3.71 14.91 -5.10
N TYR A 266 -3.70 14.54 -3.82
CA TYR A 266 -4.77 14.85 -2.90
C TYR A 266 -4.23 15.69 -1.75
N MET A 267 -4.99 16.72 -1.36
CA MET A 267 -4.76 17.48 -0.14
C MET A 267 -5.97 17.39 0.76
N MET A 268 -5.73 17.30 2.07
CA MET A 268 -6.79 17.30 3.06
C MET A 268 -6.77 18.60 3.85
N VAL A 269 -7.90 19.31 3.81
CA VAL A 269 -8.15 20.51 4.60
C VAL A 269 -8.89 20.07 5.87
N THR A 270 -8.19 20.03 7.00
CA THR A 270 -8.77 19.58 8.27
C THR A 270 -9.69 20.64 8.89
N LYS A 271 -10.58 20.24 9.81
CA LYS A 271 -11.54 21.15 10.47
C LYS A 271 -10.90 22.31 11.26
N ASN A 272 -9.63 22.19 11.64
CA ASN A 272 -8.88 23.23 12.34
C ASN A 272 -7.90 23.99 11.42
N GLY A 273 -7.95 23.76 10.11
CA GLY A 273 -7.03 24.36 9.14
C GLY A 273 -5.59 23.85 9.24
N GLN A 274 -5.35 22.76 9.98
CA GLN A 274 -4.03 22.15 10.05
C GLN A 274 -3.73 21.35 8.80
N GLY A 275 -2.47 21.39 8.39
CA GLY A 275 -1.99 20.80 7.15
C GLY A 275 -1.33 21.85 6.28
N ARG A 276 -0.48 21.38 5.36
CA ARG A 276 0.18 22.25 4.40
C ARG A 276 0.44 21.46 3.13
N LEU A 277 -0.02 21.98 2.00
CA LEU A 277 0.45 21.51 0.71
C LEU A 277 1.77 22.20 0.37
N VAL A 278 2.78 21.44 -0.04
CA VAL A 278 4.08 21.97 -0.47
C VAL A 278 4.27 21.66 -1.95
N LEU A 279 4.30 22.70 -2.78
CA LEU A 279 4.61 22.59 -4.20
C LEU A 279 6.13 22.71 -4.34
N THR A 280 6.78 21.63 -4.79
CA THR A 280 8.24 21.57 -4.92
C THR A 280 8.60 21.36 -6.39
N PRO A 281 9.49 22.18 -6.97
CA PRO A 281 10.00 21.94 -8.32
C PRO A 281 10.75 20.61 -8.40
N SER A 282 10.77 20.00 -9.59
CA SER A 282 11.44 18.72 -9.83
C SER A 282 12.96 18.83 -9.69
N HIS A 283 13.49 20.05 -9.79
CA HIS A 283 14.89 20.36 -9.59
C HIS A 283 15.07 21.46 -8.54
N VAL A 284 15.58 21.09 -7.37
CA VAL A 284 16.10 22.06 -6.40
C VAL A 284 17.53 22.35 -6.82
N TYR A 285 17.77 23.50 -7.44
CA TYR A 285 19.13 24.04 -7.49
C TYR A 285 19.49 24.45 -6.06
N GLU A 286 20.20 23.57 -5.34
CA GLU A 286 20.95 24.00 -4.17
C GLU A 286 21.95 25.05 -4.67
N LEU A 287 21.70 26.31 -4.34
CA LEU A 287 22.71 27.34 -4.51
C LEU A 287 23.93 26.86 -3.72
N PRO A 288 25.13 26.78 -4.34
CA PRO A 288 26.33 26.39 -3.63
C PRO A 288 26.42 27.27 -2.40
N GLY A 289 26.39 26.65 -1.22
CA GLY A 289 26.38 27.35 0.06
C GLY A 289 27.48 28.40 0.02
N ALA A 290 27.12 29.65 0.30
CA ALA A 290 28.09 30.72 0.45
C ALA A 290 29.18 30.20 1.39
N GLY A 291 30.36 29.94 0.82
CA GLY A 291 31.49 29.39 1.54
C GLY A 291 31.70 30.24 2.78
N GLY A 292 31.64 29.59 3.95
CA GLY A 292 32.03 30.24 5.18
C GLY A 292 33.43 30.81 4.98
N GLU A 293 33.55 32.12 5.13
CA GLU A 293 34.84 32.76 5.34
C GLU A 293 35.45 32.10 6.58
N ASP A 294 36.47 31.29 6.32
CA ASP A 294 37.41 30.78 7.30
C ASP A 294 38.15 32.00 7.87
N ASN A 295 37.63 32.55 8.97
CA ASN A 295 38.27 33.63 9.70
C ASN A 295 39.48 33.07 10.45
N GLY A 296 40.59 32.95 9.73
CA GLY A 296 41.92 32.85 10.32
C GLY A 296 42.31 34.16 10.99
N ASN A 297 42.20 34.21 12.31
CA ASN A 297 43.02 35.01 13.23
C ASN A 297 43.00 34.40 14.63
#